data_AF-A0A2H5WA38-F1
#
_entry.id   AF-A0A2H5WA38-F1
#
_cell.length_a   1.000
_cell.length_b   1.000
_cell.length_c   1.000
_cell.angle_alpha   90.00
_cell.angle_beta   90.00
_cell.angle_gamma   90.00
#
_symmetry.space_group_name_H-M   'P 1'
#
loop_
_entity.id
_entity.type
_entity.pdbx_description
1 polymer ?
#
loop_
_entity_poly.entity_id
_entity_poly.type
_entity_poly.pdbx_seq_one_letter_code
_entity_poly.pdbx_strand_id
1 'polypeptide(L)'
;MRRFRIALWGGLLGGFLGWLGTASGAWAQQLEFPRLSPKATVSQTIGLTTITITYSRPGVRGRTIWGDLVPYGQVWRTGANEATTIEFTDDVLVEGHRLPAGKYSLFTIPGEKEWTVIFNREWNLWGAFTYDQVKDKEVLRIQVRPQPAEYTEWLRFSFEDMTPASLQAPPDAARVVLQWERLRVGFTVQVEPQTTHAKVLAQCRSAIASLKADDWQTPVRCANYGLQNDVGTDEVAQWIEKSIAIQENASNLGLKARWLARAGRIDEAIRVAERAIQLGKARNQDVSALEKLVTEWKSRQGSK
;
A
#
# COMPACT_ATOMS: atom_id res chain seq x y z
N MET A 1 63.15 -12.78 -35.37
CA MET A 1 63.28 -13.09 -36.81
C MET A 1 62.16 -14.04 -37.20
N ARG A 2 61.41 -13.70 -38.27
CA ARG A 2 60.43 -14.54 -39.00
C ARG A 2 59.10 -14.82 -38.26
N ARG A 3 57.93 -14.84 -38.90
CA ARG A 3 57.36 -14.29 -40.15
C ARG A 3 55.89 -14.71 -40.06
N PHE A 4 54.95 -13.78 -40.19
CA PHE A 4 53.53 -14.10 -40.40
C PHE A 4 53.30 -14.48 -41.87
N ARG A 5 52.63 -15.62 -42.14
CA ARG A 5 52.01 -15.96 -43.44
C ARG A 5 50.72 -16.77 -43.26
N ILE A 6 49.61 -16.05 -43.48
CA ILE A 6 48.38 -16.33 -44.25
C ILE A 6 48.18 -17.76 -44.84
N ALA A 7 46.98 -18.33 -44.63
CA ALA A 7 45.99 -18.85 -45.60
C ALA A 7 45.27 -20.12 -45.06
N LEU A 8 43.97 -20.15 -44.75
CA LEU A 8 42.72 -20.18 -45.57
C LEU A 8 42.39 -21.56 -46.22
N TRP A 9 41.12 -21.99 -46.04
CA TRP A 9 40.36 -23.13 -46.62
C TRP A 9 40.56 -24.51 -45.97
N GLY A 10 39.56 -25.35 -45.69
CA GLY A 10 38.11 -25.31 -45.87
C GLY A 10 37.52 -26.69 -45.52
N GLY A 11 36.20 -26.77 -45.30
CA GLY A 11 35.40 -27.97 -45.63
C GLY A 11 35.29 -29.14 -44.64
N LEU A 12 34.12 -29.21 -44.00
CA LEU A 12 33.19 -30.37 -43.92
C LEU A 12 33.49 -31.62 -43.06
N LEU A 13 32.51 -31.83 -42.14
CA LEU A 13 31.82 -33.08 -41.77
C LEU A 13 32.61 -34.25 -41.15
N GLY A 14 32.19 -34.60 -39.94
CA GLY A 14 32.44 -35.92 -39.35
C GLY A 14 32.13 -35.92 -37.86
N GLY A 15 30.90 -36.29 -37.50
CA GLY A 15 30.48 -36.37 -36.10
C GLY A 15 31.25 -37.42 -35.31
N PHE A 16 31.44 -37.17 -34.01
CA PHE A 16 31.55 -38.22 -33.01
C PHE A 16 31.09 -37.64 -31.66
N LEU A 17 30.11 -38.31 -31.06
CA LEU A 17 29.58 -38.04 -29.73
C LEU A 17 30.72 -38.10 -28.70
N GLY A 18 31.04 -36.97 -28.07
CA GLY A 18 31.85 -36.88 -26.86
C GLY A 18 30.96 -36.47 -25.69
N TRP A 19 30.67 -37.43 -24.82
CA TRP A 19 29.88 -37.31 -23.61
C TRP A 19 30.47 -36.25 -22.66
N LEU A 20 29.84 -35.07 -22.59
CA LEU A 20 30.14 -34.04 -21.60
C LEU A 20 29.45 -34.43 -20.29
N GLY A 21 30.20 -35.07 -19.40
CA GLY A 21 29.79 -35.29 -18.02
C GLY A 21 29.61 -33.95 -17.32
N THR A 22 28.37 -33.56 -17.08
CA THR A 22 28.04 -32.43 -16.20
C THR A 22 28.30 -32.87 -14.77
N ALA A 23 29.38 -32.38 -14.16
CA ALA A 23 29.57 -32.43 -12.72
C ALA A 23 28.53 -31.50 -12.08
N SER A 24 27.38 -32.07 -11.73
CA SER A 24 26.37 -31.39 -10.91
C SER A 24 26.96 -31.15 -9.53
N GLY A 25 27.35 -29.91 -9.25
CA GLY A 25 27.68 -29.49 -7.89
C GLY A 25 26.46 -29.69 -6.99
N ALA A 26 26.55 -30.68 -6.09
CA ALA A 26 25.58 -30.83 -5.02
C ALA A 26 25.78 -29.67 -4.05
N TRP A 27 24.92 -28.66 -4.12
CA TRP A 27 24.77 -27.68 -3.05
C TRP A 27 24.26 -28.45 -1.84
N ALA A 28 25.08 -28.56 -0.79
CA ALA A 28 24.63 -29.10 0.48
C ALA A 28 23.43 -28.25 0.94
N GLN A 29 22.24 -28.85 1.02
CA GLN A 29 21.09 -28.20 1.63
C GLN A 29 21.46 -27.89 3.08
N GLN A 30 21.55 -26.60 3.38
CA GLN A 30 21.83 -26.12 4.72
C GLN A 30 20.72 -26.63 5.64
N LEU A 31 21.08 -27.48 6.60
CA LEU A 31 20.12 -28.09 7.53
C LEU A 31 19.41 -26.98 8.33
N GLU A 32 18.08 -26.90 8.18
CA GLU A 32 17.26 -25.99 8.97
C GLU A 32 16.71 -26.70 10.20
N PHE A 33 16.99 -26.13 11.38
CA PHE A 33 16.44 -26.61 12.65
C PHE A 33 15.29 -25.72 13.12
N PRO A 34 14.27 -26.29 13.81
CA PRO A 34 13.22 -25.49 14.45
C PRO A 34 13.80 -24.44 15.39
N ARG A 35 13.41 -23.18 15.20
CA ARG A 35 13.85 -22.06 16.05
C ARG A 35 13.00 -22.00 17.32
N LEU A 36 13.62 -21.73 18.48
CA LEU A 36 12.89 -21.49 19.73
C LEU A 36 11.97 -20.28 19.67
N SER A 37 12.32 -19.28 18.85
CA SER A 37 11.47 -18.15 18.51
C SER A 37 11.14 -18.24 17.02
N PRO A 38 9.98 -18.83 16.66
CA PRO A 38 9.57 -18.96 15.27
C PRO A 38 9.41 -17.60 14.59
N LYS A 39 9.72 -17.55 13.30
CA LYS A 39 9.50 -16.36 12.47
C LYS A 39 8.01 -16.20 12.17
N ALA A 40 7.52 -14.97 12.13
CA ALA A 40 6.16 -14.62 11.77
C ALA A 40 6.13 -13.34 10.94
N THR A 41 5.05 -13.19 10.17
CA THR A 41 4.76 -11.97 9.42
C THR A 41 3.29 -11.63 9.59
N VAL A 42 2.99 -10.35 9.78
CA VAL A 42 1.64 -9.79 9.73
C VAL A 42 1.62 -8.67 8.71
N SER A 43 0.53 -8.53 7.96
CA SER A 43 0.40 -7.50 6.94
C SER A 43 -1.00 -6.91 6.95
N GLN A 44 -1.11 -5.62 6.68
CA GLN A 44 -2.38 -4.90 6.55
C GLN A 44 -2.28 -3.87 5.44
N THR A 45 -3.33 -3.76 4.63
CA THR A 45 -3.47 -2.67 3.65
C THR A 45 -4.43 -1.62 4.22
N ILE A 46 -4.00 -0.36 4.20
CA ILE A 46 -4.76 0.83 4.60
C ILE A 46 -4.79 1.76 3.37
N GLY A 47 -5.97 2.15 2.90
CA GLY A 47 -6.10 2.73 1.57
C GLY A 47 -5.50 1.82 0.48
N LEU A 48 -4.42 2.26 -0.16
CA LEU A 48 -3.63 1.48 -1.13
C LEU A 48 -2.21 1.15 -0.64
N THR A 49 -1.93 1.44 0.63
CA THR A 49 -0.62 1.24 1.26
C THR A 49 -0.64 -0.04 2.07
N THR A 50 0.21 -0.98 1.69
CA THR A 50 0.49 -2.18 2.48
C THR A 50 1.61 -1.91 3.48
N ILE A 51 1.34 -2.31 4.73
CA ILE A 51 2.28 -2.35 5.86
C ILE A 51 2.58 -3.81 6.16
N THR A 52 3.85 -4.20 6.19
CA THR A 52 4.27 -5.57 6.51
C THR A 52 5.26 -5.56 7.66
N ILE A 53 4.98 -6.37 8.70
CA ILE A 53 5.87 -6.54 9.85
C ILE A 53 6.36 -7.99 9.87
N THR A 54 7.67 -8.18 9.82
CA THR A 54 8.34 -9.48 9.93
C THR A 54 9.18 -9.51 11.20
N TYR A 55 8.99 -10.54 12.02
CA TYR A 55 9.58 -10.62 13.35
C TYR A 55 9.76 -12.08 13.78
N SER A 56 10.63 -12.33 14.77
CA SER A 56 10.64 -13.62 15.47
C SER A 56 9.91 -13.49 16.81
N ARG A 57 9.11 -14.50 17.15
CA ARG A 57 8.19 -14.52 18.29
C ARG A 57 8.80 -15.24 19.50
N PRO A 58 9.44 -14.54 20.47
CA PRO A 58 9.84 -15.17 21.72
C PRO A 58 8.63 -15.54 22.58
N GLY A 59 8.74 -16.65 23.32
CA GLY A 59 7.77 -17.07 24.33
C GLY A 59 8.14 -16.55 25.71
N VAL A 60 7.19 -16.33 26.63
CA VAL A 60 7.48 -15.95 28.01
C VAL A 60 8.26 -17.06 28.71
N ARG A 61 7.74 -18.30 28.64
CA ARG A 61 8.38 -19.53 29.17
C ARG A 61 8.76 -19.43 30.64
N GLY A 62 7.87 -18.85 31.46
CA GLY A 62 8.06 -18.71 32.90
C GLY A 62 9.15 -17.71 33.32
N ARG A 63 9.70 -16.92 32.39
CA ARG A 63 10.72 -15.90 32.68
C ARG A 63 10.09 -14.55 32.99
N THR A 64 10.79 -13.74 33.77
CA THR A 64 10.47 -12.31 33.90
C THR A 64 10.87 -11.60 32.61
N ILE A 65 9.90 -10.98 31.94
CA ILE A 65 10.13 -10.35 30.63
C ILE A 65 10.63 -8.93 30.82
N TRP A 66 9.83 -8.08 31.45
CA TRP A 66 10.11 -6.65 31.55
C TRP A 66 11.00 -6.36 32.76
N GLY A 67 12.12 -5.67 32.54
CA GLY A 67 13.12 -5.37 33.56
C GLY A 67 14.18 -6.45 33.78
N ASP A 68 14.04 -7.63 33.14
CA ASP A 68 15.02 -8.72 33.18
C ASP A 68 15.43 -9.16 31.76
N LEU A 69 14.64 -10.04 31.11
CA LEU A 69 14.94 -10.48 29.73
C LEU A 69 14.99 -9.30 28.74
N VAL A 70 14.12 -8.32 28.95
CA VAL A 70 14.09 -7.04 28.25
C VAL A 70 14.35 -5.94 29.29
N PRO A 71 15.62 -5.52 29.46
CA PRO A 71 15.97 -4.49 30.43
C PRO A 71 15.35 -3.14 30.05
N TYR A 72 14.89 -2.39 31.05
CA TYR A 72 14.44 -1.03 30.83
C TYR A 72 15.61 -0.08 30.55
N GLY A 73 15.36 0.95 29.73
CA GLY A 73 16.35 1.96 29.34
C GLY A 73 17.39 1.46 28.32
N GLN A 74 17.31 0.21 27.88
CA GLN A 74 18.22 -0.36 26.89
C GLN A 74 17.52 -0.58 25.55
N VAL A 75 18.28 -0.45 24.47
CA VAL A 75 17.80 -0.76 23.13
C VAL A 75 17.53 -2.26 23.00
N TRP A 76 16.36 -2.56 22.47
CA TRP A 76 15.90 -3.90 22.15
C TRP A 76 15.46 -3.95 20.69
N ARG A 77 15.79 -5.05 20.01
CA ARG A 77 15.39 -5.35 18.61
C ARG A 77 13.90 -5.64 18.41
N THR A 78 13.10 -5.42 19.45
CA THR A 78 11.64 -5.59 19.46
C THR A 78 11.19 -6.97 18.95
N GLY A 79 11.91 -8.02 19.35
CA GLY A 79 11.74 -9.40 18.89
C GLY A 79 12.89 -10.32 19.32
N ALA A 80 13.04 -11.44 18.63
CA ALA A 80 14.14 -12.40 18.79
C ALA A 80 14.91 -12.64 17.49
N ASN A 81 16.13 -13.21 17.57
CA ASN A 81 17.00 -13.47 16.42
C ASN A 81 17.32 -12.18 15.62
N GLU A 82 16.84 -12.06 14.39
CA GLU A 82 16.91 -10.87 13.56
C GLU A 82 16.12 -9.70 14.17
N ALA A 83 16.51 -8.46 13.82
CA ALA A 83 15.70 -7.30 14.18
C ALA A 83 14.32 -7.38 13.52
N THR A 84 13.28 -7.00 14.26
CA THR A 84 11.95 -6.87 13.67
C THR A 84 12.00 -5.84 12.56
N THR A 85 11.42 -6.14 11.40
CA THR A 85 11.33 -5.19 10.29
C THR A 85 9.90 -4.77 10.06
N ILE A 86 9.70 -3.49 9.73
CA ILE A 86 8.45 -2.92 9.27
C ILE A 86 8.66 -2.27 7.90
N GLU A 87 7.80 -2.58 6.95
CA GLU A 87 7.88 -2.14 5.57
C GLU A 87 6.60 -1.44 5.15
N PHE A 88 6.75 -0.30 4.47
CA PHE A 88 5.67 0.51 3.93
C PHE A 88 5.84 0.63 2.42
N THR A 89 4.78 0.32 1.68
CA THR A 89 4.76 0.50 0.22
C THR A 89 4.61 1.96 -0.22
N ASP A 90 4.30 2.87 0.72
CA ASP A 90 4.14 4.30 0.50
C ASP A 90 4.65 5.11 1.69
N ASP A 91 4.78 6.42 1.47
CA ASP A 91 4.92 7.40 2.53
C ASP A 91 3.72 7.33 3.49
N VAL A 92 4.00 7.35 4.78
CA VAL A 92 2.99 7.31 5.85
C VAL A 92 3.31 8.38 6.91
N LEU A 93 2.32 8.66 7.76
CA LEU A 93 2.52 9.35 9.02
C LEU A 93 2.53 8.33 10.16
N VAL A 94 3.58 8.34 10.98
CA VAL A 94 3.69 7.53 12.19
C VAL A 94 3.61 8.46 13.39
N GLU A 95 2.57 8.34 14.20
CA GLU A 95 2.26 9.32 15.28
C GLU A 95 2.34 10.78 14.78
N GLY A 96 1.80 11.04 13.58
CA GLY A 96 1.82 12.36 12.94
C GLY A 96 3.15 12.76 12.28
N HIS A 97 4.20 11.95 12.37
CA HIS A 97 5.50 12.25 11.77
C HIS A 97 5.65 11.55 10.43
N ARG A 98 6.06 12.28 9.40
CA ARG A 98 6.26 11.71 8.07
C ARG A 98 7.41 10.71 8.04
N LEU A 99 7.12 9.53 7.51
CA LEU A 99 8.07 8.46 7.24
C LEU A 99 7.93 8.03 5.77
N PRO A 100 8.98 8.18 4.94
CA PRO A 100 8.92 7.78 3.54
C PRO A 100 8.68 6.28 3.36
N ALA A 101 8.18 5.89 2.17
CA ALA A 101 8.09 4.50 1.76
C ALA A 101 9.44 3.77 1.94
N GLY A 102 9.40 2.50 2.32
CA GLY A 102 10.60 1.69 2.47
C GLY A 102 10.51 0.69 3.61
N LYS A 103 11.62 -0.01 3.80
CA LYS A 103 11.79 -1.05 4.81
C LYS A 103 12.73 -0.57 5.91
N TYR A 104 12.31 -0.78 7.14
CA TYR A 104 12.99 -0.30 8.34
C TYR A 104 13.14 -1.43 9.36
N SER A 105 14.23 -1.46 10.11
CA SER A 105 14.24 -2.20 11.39
C SER A 105 13.55 -1.38 12.46
N LEU A 106 12.82 -2.07 13.33
CA LEU A 106 12.18 -1.53 14.51
C LEU A 106 13.04 -1.84 15.73
N PHE A 107 13.51 -0.79 16.40
CA PHE A 107 14.10 -0.90 17.73
C PHE A 107 13.20 -0.21 18.74
N THR A 108 13.25 -0.65 19.98
CA THR A 108 12.58 -0.01 21.10
C THR A 108 13.53 0.22 22.26
N ILE A 109 13.28 1.28 23.03
CA ILE A 109 13.87 1.47 24.36
C ILE A 109 12.70 1.38 25.35
N PRO A 110 12.48 0.21 25.97
CA PRO A 110 11.39 0.03 26.91
C PRO A 110 11.64 0.82 28.19
N GLY A 111 10.59 1.40 28.75
CA GLY A 111 10.57 2.00 30.08
C GLY A 111 9.27 1.66 30.80
N GLU A 112 9.18 1.94 32.09
CA GLU A 112 7.99 1.61 32.88
C GLU A 112 6.76 2.43 32.47
N LYS A 113 6.95 3.70 32.10
CA LYS A 113 5.86 4.65 31.80
C LYS A 113 5.81 5.07 30.34
N GLU A 114 6.94 4.99 29.64
CA GLU A 114 7.10 5.48 28.28
C GLU A 114 8.17 4.65 27.59
N TRP A 115 7.93 4.36 26.32
CA TRP A 115 8.86 3.66 25.44
C TRP A 115 9.24 4.58 24.28
N THR A 116 10.48 4.49 23.85
CA THR A 116 10.89 5.03 22.55
C THR A 116 10.79 3.93 21.50
N VAL A 117 10.10 4.18 20.39
CA VAL A 117 10.11 3.33 19.20
C VAL A 117 10.95 4.03 18.13
N ILE A 118 11.84 3.28 17.48
CA ILE A 118 12.86 3.79 16.58
C ILE A 118 12.75 3.07 15.24
N PHE A 119 12.67 3.85 14.16
CA PHE A 119 12.73 3.35 12.79
C PHE A 119 14.10 3.65 12.22
N ASN A 120 14.76 2.60 11.71
CA ASN A 120 16.12 2.70 11.18
C ASN A 120 16.19 2.09 9.78
N ARG A 121 16.86 2.78 8.84
CA ARG A 121 16.99 2.36 7.43
C ARG A 121 17.84 1.12 7.23
N GLU A 122 18.77 0.84 8.15
CA GLU A 122 19.52 -0.40 8.12
C GLU A 122 18.68 -1.52 8.74
N TRP A 123 17.97 -2.26 7.89
CA TRP A 123 16.99 -3.24 8.34
C TRP A 123 17.54 -4.67 8.38
N ASN A 124 18.65 -4.96 7.69
CA ASN A 124 19.17 -6.32 7.57
C ASN A 124 20.12 -6.66 8.73
N LEU A 125 19.58 -6.63 9.94
CA LEU A 125 20.36 -6.75 11.17
C LEU A 125 20.04 -8.03 11.94
N TRP A 126 21.11 -8.66 12.41
CA TRP A 126 21.00 -9.76 13.37
C TRP A 126 21.16 -9.23 14.79
N GLY A 127 20.13 -9.36 15.62
CA GLY A 127 20.17 -8.88 16.99
C GLY A 127 20.05 -7.36 17.14
N ALA A 128 20.41 -6.86 18.34
CA ALA A 128 20.56 -5.44 18.64
C ALA A 128 22.04 -5.03 18.83
N PHE A 129 22.97 -5.98 18.80
CA PHE A 129 24.39 -5.76 19.13
C PHE A 129 25.10 -4.80 18.19
N THR A 130 24.56 -4.65 16.97
CA THR A 130 25.07 -3.74 15.94
C THR A 130 24.36 -2.40 15.94
N TYR A 131 23.42 -2.15 16.87
CA TYR A 131 22.63 -0.92 16.87
C TYR A 131 23.49 0.34 16.92
N ASP A 132 24.52 0.38 17.77
CA ASP A 132 25.42 1.55 17.87
C ASP A 132 26.15 1.84 16.56
N GLN A 133 26.40 0.82 15.73
CA GLN A 133 27.04 0.95 14.43
C GLN A 133 26.11 1.53 13.35
N VAL A 134 24.79 1.47 13.59
CA VAL A 134 23.76 1.93 12.64
C VAL A 134 22.94 3.09 13.19
N LYS A 135 23.34 3.65 14.34
CA LYS A 135 22.60 4.73 15.01
C LYS A 135 22.44 5.98 14.14
N ASP A 136 23.40 6.24 13.25
CA ASP A 136 23.35 7.33 12.26
C ASP A 136 22.32 7.09 11.14
N LYS A 137 21.74 5.89 11.04
CA LYS A 137 20.71 5.50 10.06
C LYS A 137 19.28 5.59 10.59
N GLU A 138 19.10 6.05 11.82
CA GLU A 138 17.79 6.34 12.37
C GLU A 138 17.09 7.46 11.58
N VAL A 139 15.81 7.27 11.30
CA VAL A 139 15.01 8.25 10.55
C VAL A 139 13.81 8.76 11.32
N LEU A 140 13.39 8.06 12.38
CA LEU A 140 12.28 8.47 13.21
C LEU A 140 12.39 7.88 14.62
N ARG A 141 12.08 8.70 15.62
CA ARG A 141 11.82 8.29 17.00
C ARG A 141 10.46 8.80 17.43
N ILE A 142 9.66 7.95 18.05
CA ILE A 142 8.37 8.31 18.62
C ILE A 142 8.29 7.82 20.06
N GLN A 143 7.57 8.57 20.90
CA GLN A 143 7.27 8.17 22.27
C GLN A 143 5.88 7.53 22.31
N VAL A 144 5.76 6.38 22.96
CA VAL A 144 4.51 5.66 23.14
C VAL A 144 4.39 5.17 24.57
N ARG A 145 3.16 4.97 25.05
CA ARG A 145 2.91 4.52 26.42
C ARG A 145 2.58 3.03 26.43
N PRO A 146 3.27 2.21 27.23
CA PRO A 146 2.85 0.84 27.48
C PRO A 146 1.54 0.84 28.27
N GLN A 147 0.73 -0.20 28.05
CA GLN A 147 -0.55 -0.40 28.70
C GLN A 147 -0.64 -1.86 29.20
N PRO A 148 -1.35 -2.10 30.31
CA PRO A 148 -1.72 -3.45 30.71
C PRO A 148 -2.50 -4.16 29.59
N ALA A 149 -2.28 -5.47 29.45
CA ALA A 149 -2.94 -6.32 28.49
C ALA A 149 -3.20 -7.72 29.07
N GLU A 150 -4.06 -8.49 28.39
CA GLU A 150 -4.20 -9.91 28.69
C GLU A 150 -2.90 -10.67 28.43
N TYR A 151 -2.66 -11.70 29.25
CA TYR A 151 -1.47 -12.54 29.16
C TYR A 151 -1.34 -13.17 27.76
N THR A 152 -0.21 -12.93 27.11
CA THR A 152 0.13 -13.53 25.82
C THR A 152 1.49 -14.21 25.90
N GLU A 153 1.51 -15.54 25.75
CA GLU A 153 2.74 -16.34 25.82
C GLU A 153 3.76 -15.93 24.75
N TRP A 154 3.31 -15.76 23.50
CA TRP A 154 4.17 -15.50 22.35
C TRP A 154 3.99 -14.08 21.87
N LEU A 155 5.08 -13.30 21.87
CA LEU A 155 5.08 -11.92 21.35
C LEU A 155 4.35 -11.88 20.01
N ARG A 156 3.42 -10.95 19.85
CA ARG A 156 2.66 -10.76 18.62
C ARG A 156 2.62 -9.30 18.22
N PHE A 157 2.61 -9.07 16.91
CA PHE A 157 2.17 -7.82 16.31
C PHE A 157 0.77 -7.98 15.72
N SER A 158 -0.07 -6.95 15.88
CA SER A 158 -1.42 -6.84 15.32
C SER A 158 -1.64 -5.45 14.74
N PHE A 159 -2.63 -5.34 13.86
CA PHE A 159 -3.21 -4.08 13.42
C PHE A 159 -4.60 -3.96 14.06
N GLU A 160 -4.83 -2.87 14.77
CA GLU A 160 -6.05 -2.62 15.55
C GLU A 160 -6.57 -1.20 15.25
N ASP A 161 -7.75 -0.84 15.77
CA ASP A 161 -8.32 0.51 15.68
C ASP A 161 -8.32 1.10 14.26
N MET A 162 -8.74 0.29 13.28
CA MET A 162 -8.87 0.75 11.88
C MET A 162 -9.92 1.86 11.79
N THR A 163 -9.45 3.08 11.57
CA THR A 163 -10.29 4.28 11.65
C THR A 163 -10.44 4.86 10.25
N PRO A 164 -11.68 5.05 9.76
CA PRO A 164 -11.92 5.79 8.53
C PRO A 164 -12.10 7.29 8.81
N ALA A 165 -11.72 8.13 7.85
CA ALA A 165 -11.99 9.56 7.89
C ALA A 165 -13.50 9.90 7.93
N SER A 166 -14.37 9.00 7.46
CA SER A 166 -15.82 9.10 7.57
C SER A 166 -16.49 7.72 7.52
N LEU A 167 -17.75 7.62 7.95
CA LEU A 167 -18.52 6.36 7.92
C LEU A 167 -18.67 5.74 6.53
N GLN A 168 -18.44 6.50 5.46
CA GLN A 168 -18.53 6.05 4.07
C GLN A 168 -17.15 5.92 3.40
N ALA A 169 -16.07 6.23 4.11
CA ALA A 169 -14.71 6.12 3.58
C ALA A 169 -14.05 4.81 4.01
N PRO A 170 -13.11 4.27 3.19
CA PRO A 170 -12.22 3.23 3.67
C PRO A 170 -11.33 3.76 4.82
N PRO A 171 -10.80 2.86 5.67
CA PRO A 171 -9.87 3.24 6.72
C PRO A 171 -8.57 3.80 6.12
N ASP A 172 -8.14 4.93 6.66
CA ASP A 172 -6.91 5.63 6.32
C ASP A 172 -5.87 5.60 7.46
N ALA A 173 -6.23 5.06 8.62
CA ALA A 173 -5.31 4.80 9.72
C ALA A 173 -5.55 3.44 10.39
N ALA A 174 -4.50 2.92 11.02
CA ALA A 174 -4.57 1.78 11.94
C ALA A 174 -3.50 1.90 13.02
N ARG A 175 -3.75 1.26 14.16
CA ARG A 175 -2.79 1.14 15.26
C ARG A 175 -1.98 -0.14 15.10
N VAL A 176 -0.66 -0.01 14.97
CA VAL A 176 0.28 -1.14 15.06
C VAL A 176 0.50 -1.42 16.54
N VAL A 177 0.22 -2.65 16.98
CA VAL A 177 0.28 -3.05 18.38
C VAL A 177 1.25 -4.21 18.56
N LEU A 178 2.21 -4.05 19.46
CA LEU A 178 2.97 -5.16 20.05
C LEU A 178 2.28 -5.57 21.35
N GLN A 179 2.04 -6.86 21.52
CA GLN A 179 1.56 -7.44 22.79
C GLN A 179 2.39 -8.66 23.17
N TRP A 180 2.86 -8.70 24.42
CA TRP A 180 3.61 -9.82 24.97
C TRP A 180 3.57 -9.82 26.50
N GLU A 181 3.47 -11.02 27.10
CA GLU A 181 3.16 -11.16 28.52
C GLU A 181 1.87 -10.37 28.83
N ARG A 182 1.84 -9.49 29.82
CA ARG A 182 0.69 -8.68 30.22
C ARG A 182 0.84 -7.22 29.81
N LEU A 183 1.68 -6.93 28.82
CA LEU A 183 1.93 -5.58 28.33
C LEU A 183 1.61 -5.50 26.85
N ARG A 184 0.98 -4.40 26.47
CA ARG A 184 0.85 -3.97 25.07
C ARG A 184 1.37 -2.56 24.90
N VAL A 185 1.88 -2.27 23.72
CA VAL A 185 2.31 -0.94 23.30
C VAL A 185 2.02 -0.81 21.82
N GLY A 186 1.61 0.38 21.39
CA GLY A 186 1.31 0.58 19.97
C GLY A 186 1.45 2.03 19.56
N PHE A 187 1.51 2.20 18.25
CA PHE A 187 1.54 3.49 17.59
C PHE A 187 0.59 3.53 16.40
N THR A 188 0.10 4.71 16.07
CA THR A 188 -0.77 4.93 14.92
C THR A 188 0.05 5.13 13.66
N VAL A 189 -0.33 4.43 12.60
CA VAL A 189 0.11 4.69 11.23
C VAL A 189 -1.08 5.20 10.44
N GLN A 190 -0.91 6.33 9.78
CA GLN A 190 -1.90 6.96 8.91
C GLN A 190 -1.34 7.11 7.49
N VAL A 191 -2.19 6.85 6.52
CA VAL A 191 -1.96 7.12 5.10
C VAL A 191 -2.68 8.41 4.76
N GLU A 192 -1.94 9.41 4.29
CA GLU A 192 -2.56 10.67 3.87
C GLU A 192 -3.51 10.41 2.68
N PRO A 193 -4.74 10.96 2.68
CA PRO A 193 -5.69 10.77 1.57
C PRO A 193 -5.09 11.14 0.20
N GLN A 194 -4.24 12.16 0.16
CA GLN A 194 -3.57 12.63 -1.05
C GLN A 194 -2.67 11.56 -1.66
N THR A 195 -1.99 10.74 -0.83
CA THR A 195 -1.18 9.60 -1.28
C THR A 195 -2.05 8.58 -2.02
N THR A 196 -3.23 8.26 -1.46
CA THR A 196 -4.18 7.33 -2.10
C THR A 196 -4.74 7.92 -3.39
N HIS A 197 -5.18 9.17 -3.40
CA HIS A 197 -5.71 9.83 -4.59
C HIS A 197 -4.68 9.93 -5.72
N ALA A 198 -3.44 10.30 -5.40
CA ALA A 198 -2.36 10.37 -6.37
C ALA A 198 -2.09 9.01 -7.04
N LYS A 199 -2.11 7.92 -6.26
CA LYS A 199 -1.98 6.55 -6.79
C LYS A 199 -3.12 6.17 -7.72
N VAL A 200 -4.38 6.42 -7.32
CA VAL A 200 -5.53 6.10 -8.18
C VAL A 200 -5.48 6.90 -9.48
N LEU A 201 -5.15 8.19 -9.43
CA LEU A 201 -5.00 9.00 -10.63
C LEU A 201 -3.86 8.51 -11.52
N ALA A 202 -2.71 8.11 -10.96
CA ALA A 202 -1.61 7.52 -11.72
C ALA A 202 -2.00 6.19 -12.39
N GLN A 203 -2.71 5.32 -11.68
CA GLN A 203 -3.27 4.07 -12.24
C GLN A 203 -4.26 4.36 -13.37
N CYS A 204 -5.12 5.36 -13.19
CA CYS A 204 -6.06 5.82 -14.19
C CYS A 204 -5.36 6.32 -15.45
N ARG A 205 -4.35 7.18 -15.32
CA ARG A 205 -3.53 7.66 -16.46
C ARG A 205 -2.89 6.49 -17.20
N SER A 206 -2.29 5.55 -16.48
CA SER A 206 -1.66 4.36 -17.06
C SER A 206 -2.67 3.50 -17.82
N ALA A 207 -3.80 3.16 -17.19
CA ALA A 207 -4.84 2.33 -17.80
C ALA A 207 -5.47 3.00 -19.04
N ILE A 208 -5.65 4.32 -19.01
CA ILE A 208 -6.17 5.10 -20.14
C ILE A 208 -5.14 5.26 -21.27
N ALA A 209 -3.85 5.24 -20.96
CA ALA A 209 -2.78 5.23 -21.97
C ALA A 209 -2.69 3.88 -22.70
N SER A 210 -3.00 2.76 -22.03
CA SER A 210 -3.03 1.41 -22.60
C SER A 210 -4.44 0.93 -22.97
N LEU A 211 -5.34 1.84 -23.31
CA LEU A 211 -6.77 1.57 -23.44
C LEU A 211 -7.08 0.72 -24.68
N LYS A 212 -7.96 -0.28 -24.52
CA LYS A 212 -8.51 -1.04 -25.64
C LYS A 212 -9.55 -0.19 -26.39
N ALA A 213 -9.71 -0.45 -27.69
CA ALA A 213 -10.56 0.37 -28.56
C ALA A 213 -12.04 0.40 -28.13
N ASP A 214 -12.52 -0.63 -27.43
CA ASP A 214 -13.89 -0.80 -26.97
C ASP A 214 -14.08 -0.49 -25.46
N ASP A 215 -13.02 -0.14 -24.74
CA ASP A 215 -13.06 0.09 -23.29
C ASP A 215 -13.47 1.54 -22.95
N TRP A 216 -14.76 1.82 -23.09
CA TRP A 216 -15.35 3.07 -22.60
C TRP A 216 -15.43 3.14 -21.07
N GLN A 217 -15.34 1.99 -20.39
CA GLN A 217 -15.61 1.85 -18.96
C GLN A 217 -14.46 2.40 -18.11
N THR A 218 -13.21 2.13 -18.51
CA THR A 218 -12.03 2.60 -17.78
C THR A 218 -12.00 4.14 -17.64
N PRO A 219 -12.15 4.96 -18.70
CA PRO A 219 -12.14 6.41 -18.56
C PRO A 219 -13.30 6.95 -17.69
N VAL A 220 -14.52 6.44 -17.83
CA VAL A 220 -15.66 6.92 -17.00
C VAL A 220 -15.52 6.50 -15.53
N ARG A 221 -14.95 5.32 -15.23
CA ARG A 221 -14.65 4.91 -13.85
C ARG A 221 -13.62 5.84 -13.21
N CYS A 222 -12.56 6.18 -13.94
CA CYS A 222 -11.54 7.12 -13.50
C CYS A 222 -12.10 8.53 -13.30
N ALA A 223 -12.93 9.01 -14.24
CA ALA A 223 -13.60 10.29 -14.08
C ALA A 223 -14.57 10.32 -12.89
N ASN A 224 -15.30 9.22 -12.64
CA ASN A 224 -16.22 9.14 -11.51
C ASN A 224 -15.46 9.19 -10.19
N TYR A 225 -14.31 8.51 -10.09
CA TYR A 225 -13.43 8.61 -8.92
C TYR A 225 -12.95 10.04 -8.69
N GLY A 226 -12.42 10.70 -9.73
CA GLY A 226 -11.95 12.08 -9.65
C GLY A 226 -13.07 13.05 -9.24
N LEU A 227 -14.26 12.91 -9.82
CA LEU A 227 -15.41 13.71 -9.44
C LEU A 227 -15.83 13.45 -7.99
N GLN A 228 -16.01 12.19 -7.57
CA GLN A 228 -16.47 11.88 -6.21
C GLN A 228 -15.54 12.39 -5.11
N ASN A 229 -14.23 12.35 -5.34
CA ASN A 229 -13.21 12.73 -4.36
C ASN A 229 -12.68 14.16 -4.55
N ASP A 230 -13.18 14.90 -5.54
CA ASP A 230 -12.72 16.25 -5.89
C ASP A 230 -11.21 16.31 -6.20
N VAL A 231 -10.73 15.35 -7.01
CA VAL A 231 -9.31 15.22 -7.39
C VAL A 231 -9.16 15.07 -8.91
N GLY A 232 -8.03 15.56 -9.45
CA GLY A 232 -7.75 15.47 -10.88
C GLY A 232 -8.76 16.23 -11.74
N THR A 233 -9.25 17.38 -11.25
CA THR A 233 -10.35 18.17 -11.84
C THR A 233 -10.20 18.44 -13.33
N ASP A 234 -8.97 18.72 -13.79
CA ASP A 234 -8.66 18.98 -15.20
C ASP A 234 -8.78 17.73 -16.08
N GLU A 235 -8.48 16.55 -15.52
CA GLU A 235 -8.51 15.27 -16.22
C GLU A 235 -9.91 14.66 -16.26
N VAL A 236 -10.75 14.94 -15.26
CA VAL A 236 -12.13 14.41 -15.17
C VAL A 236 -12.91 14.67 -16.45
N ALA A 237 -12.88 15.91 -16.95
CA ALA A 237 -13.58 16.27 -18.19
C ALA A 237 -13.02 15.49 -19.39
N GLN A 238 -11.70 15.39 -19.51
CA GLN A 238 -11.04 14.69 -20.61
C GLN A 238 -11.39 13.20 -20.63
N TRP A 239 -11.41 12.56 -19.46
CA TRP A 239 -11.75 11.14 -19.32
C TRP A 239 -13.23 10.87 -19.59
N ILE A 240 -14.13 11.79 -19.23
CA ILE A 240 -15.55 11.73 -19.61
C ILE A 240 -15.70 11.77 -21.12
N GLU A 241 -15.11 12.76 -21.80
CA GLU A 241 -15.22 12.88 -23.26
C GLU A 241 -14.59 11.68 -23.96
N LYS A 242 -13.46 11.16 -23.45
CA LYS A 242 -12.82 9.95 -24.00
C LYS A 242 -13.73 8.73 -23.91
N SER A 243 -14.45 8.54 -22.80
CA SER A 243 -15.44 7.46 -22.66
C SER A 243 -16.59 7.61 -23.68
N ILE A 244 -17.12 8.83 -23.83
CA ILE A 244 -18.24 9.12 -24.74
C ILE A 244 -17.82 8.88 -26.20
N ALA A 245 -16.61 9.29 -26.57
CA ALA A 245 -16.07 9.11 -27.92
C ALA A 245 -15.89 7.63 -28.29
N ILE A 246 -15.61 6.75 -27.32
CA ILE A 246 -15.54 5.30 -27.54
C ILE A 246 -16.95 4.73 -27.70
N GLN A 247 -17.84 5.01 -26.74
CA GLN A 247 -19.23 4.57 -26.81
C GLN A 247 -20.13 5.43 -25.93
N GLU A 248 -20.93 6.31 -26.55
CA GLU A 248 -21.99 7.06 -25.86
C GLU A 248 -22.98 6.10 -25.15
N ASN A 249 -23.22 6.34 -23.87
CA ASN A 249 -24.17 5.57 -23.08
C ASN A 249 -24.71 6.37 -21.88
N ALA A 250 -25.69 5.80 -21.16
CA ALA A 250 -26.31 6.48 -20.03
C ALA A 250 -25.33 6.79 -18.89
N SER A 251 -24.34 5.91 -18.65
CA SER A 251 -23.40 6.06 -17.53
C SER A 251 -22.43 7.23 -17.74
N ASN A 252 -21.82 7.34 -18.92
CA ASN A 252 -20.87 8.43 -19.20
C ASN A 252 -21.56 9.79 -19.37
N LEU A 253 -22.74 9.85 -20.00
CA LEU A 253 -23.54 11.06 -20.06
C LEU A 253 -24.08 11.47 -18.68
N GLY A 254 -24.54 10.51 -17.87
CA GLY A 254 -25.00 10.79 -16.51
C GLY A 254 -23.88 11.33 -15.61
N LEU A 255 -22.64 10.90 -15.82
CA LEU A 255 -21.47 11.48 -15.15
C LEU A 255 -21.15 12.88 -15.70
N LYS A 256 -21.17 13.08 -17.02
CA LYS A 256 -20.98 14.40 -17.66
C LYS A 256 -21.98 15.43 -17.15
N ALA A 257 -23.25 15.06 -17.02
CA ALA A 257 -24.28 15.94 -16.47
C ALA A 257 -23.97 16.37 -15.04
N ARG A 258 -23.55 15.44 -14.17
CA ARG A 258 -23.15 15.77 -12.79
C ARG A 258 -21.93 16.69 -12.74
N TRP A 259 -20.94 16.45 -13.60
CA TRP A 259 -19.76 17.32 -13.73
C TRP A 259 -20.16 18.74 -14.20
N LEU A 260 -20.98 18.86 -15.25
CA LEU A 260 -21.51 20.13 -15.76
C LEU A 260 -22.29 20.89 -14.68
N ALA A 261 -23.13 20.18 -13.91
CA ALA A 261 -23.91 20.79 -12.84
C ALA A 261 -23.01 21.36 -11.73
N ARG A 262 -21.94 20.64 -11.35
CA ARG A 262 -20.93 21.12 -10.40
C ARG A 262 -20.16 22.33 -10.93
N ALA A 263 -19.95 22.41 -12.23
CA ALA A 263 -19.37 23.57 -12.90
C ALA A 263 -20.37 24.74 -13.09
N GLY A 264 -21.60 24.65 -12.56
CA GLY A 264 -22.63 25.68 -12.68
C GLY A 264 -23.32 25.74 -14.04
N ARG A 265 -23.00 24.84 -14.97
CA ARG A 265 -23.55 24.78 -16.34
C ARG A 265 -24.86 23.99 -16.35
N ILE A 266 -25.85 24.47 -15.59
CA ILE A 266 -27.09 23.73 -15.30
C ILE A 266 -27.91 23.39 -16.55
N ASP A 267 -28.06 24.33 -17.50
CA ASP A 267 -28.80 24.08 -18.75
C ASP A 267 -28.21 22.94 -19.56
N GLU A 268 -26.88 22.90 -19.64
CA GLU A 268 -26.15 21.85 -20.33
C GLU A 268 -26.25 20.52 -19.57
N ALA A 269 -26.16 20.56 -18.24
CA ALA A 269 -26.32 19.39 -17.40
C ALA A 269 -27.69 18.72 -17.59
N ILE A 270 -28.76 19.51 -17.64
CA ILE A 270 -30.13 19.02 -17.88
C ILE A 270 -30.21 18.33 -19.24
N ARG A 271 -29.77 18.98 -20.32
CA ARG A 271 -29.83 18.40 -21.68
C ARG A 271 -29.06 17.08 -21.77
N VAL A 272 -27.85 17.04 -21.19
CA VAL A 272 -27.01 15.83 -21.18
C VAL A 272 -27.66 14.73 -20.33
N ALA A 273 -28.25 15.06 -19.19
CA ALA A 273 -28.94 14.10 -18.34
C ALA A 273 -30.21 13.54 -18.99
N GLU A 274 -30.99 14.35 -19.69
CA GLU A 274 -32.17 13.88 -20.43
C GLU A 274 -31.79 12.88 -21.53
N ARG A 275 -30.69 13.15 -22.26
CA ARG A 275 -30.14 12.19 -23.22
C ARG A 275 -29.69 10.90 -22.53
N ALA A 276 -29.02 10.99 -21.39
CA ALA A 276 -28.62 9.82 -20.60
C ALA A 276 -29.83 8.98 -20.14
N ILE A 277 -30.89 9.63 -19.67
CA ILE A 277 -32.16 9.00 -19.27
C ILE A 277 -32.78 8.25 -20.44
N GLN A 278 -32.86 8.87 -21.63
CA GLN A 278 -33.39 8.23 -22.83
C GLN A 278 -32.61 6.96 -23.18
N LEU A 279 -31.27 7.03 -23.21
CA LEU A 279 -30.42 5.87 -23.49
C LEU A 279 -30.53 4.77 -22.43
N GLY A 280 -30.65 5.16 -21.15
CA GLY A 280 -30.81 4.22 -20.05
C GLY A 280 -32.13 3.46 -20.11
N LYS A 281 -33.24 4.17 -20.36
CA LYS A 281 -34.57 3.55 -20.54
C LYS A 281 -34.61 2.59 -21.72
N ALA A 282 -34.01 2.97 -22.86
CA ALA A 282 -33.92 2.10 -24.03
C ALA A 282 -33.15 0.78 -23.76
N ARG A 283 -32.35 0.73 -22.69
CA ARG A 283 -31.60 -0.45 -22.23
C ARG A 283 -32.12 -1.05 -20.91
N ASN A 284 -33.32 -0.66 -20.46
CA ASN A 284 -33.93 -1.09 -19.20
C ASN A 284 -33.03 -0.85 -17.95
N GLN A 285 -32.28 0.26 -17.93
CA GLN A 285 -31.46 0.66 -16.78
C GLN A 285 -32.28 1.53 -15.82
N ASP A 286 -31.98 1.45 -14.52
CA ASP A 286 -32.55 2.38 -13.53
C ASP A 286 -31.94 3.78 -13.71
N VAL A 287 -32.82 4.74 -14.01
CA VAL A 287 -32.48 6.14 -14.25
C VAL A 287 -33.13 7.08 -13.22
N SER A 288 -33.80 6.53 -12.21
CA SER A 288 -34.61 7.27 -11.24
C SER A 288 -33.81 8.34 -10.48
N ALA A 289 -32.56 8.03 -10.11
CA ALA A 289 -31.66 8.98 -9.46
C ALA A 289 -31.35 10.19 -10.36
N LEU A 290 -31.17 9.96 -11.67
CA LEU A 290 -30.88 11.02 -12.62
C LEU A 290 -32.12 11.85 -12.94
N GLU A 291 -33.30 11.23 -13.01
CA GLU A 291 -34.58 11.94 -13.15
C GLU A 291 -34.86 12.88 -11.97
N LYS A 292 -34.57 12.43 -10.74
CA LYS A 292 -34.65 13.26 -9.53
C LYS A 292 -33.71 14.47 -9.63
N LEU A 293 -32.44 14.24 -10.00
CA LEU A 293 -31.47 15.32 -10.19
C LEU A 293 -31.91 16.34 -11.25
N VAL A 294 -32.44 15.88 -12.39
CA VAL A 294 -32.96 16.78 -13.44
C VAL A 294 -34.13 17.63 -12.90
N THR A 295 -35.03 17.01 -12.14
CA THR A 295 -36.16 17.72 -11.52
C THR A 295 -35.67 18.79 -10.54
N GLU A 296 -34.69 18.46 -9.70
CA GLU A 296 -34.05 19.41 -8.78
C GLU A 296 -33.32 20.54 -9.50
N TRP A 297 -32.63 20.24 -10.61
CA TRP A 297 -31.93 21.26 -11.40
C TRP A 297 -32.91 22.23 -12.08
N LYS A 298 -34.02 21.72 -12.63
CA LYS A 298 -35.08 22.53 -13.24
C LYS A 298 -35.75 23.46 -12.22
N SER A 299 -36.03 22.97 -11.00
CA SER A 299 -36.68 23.80 -9.97
C SER A 299 -35.79 24.97 -9.53
N ARG A 300 -34.47 24.77 -9.43
CA ARG A 300 -33.51 25.84 -9.09
C ARG A 300 -33.40 26.94 -10.13
N GLN A 301 -33.75 26.66 -11.39
CA GLN A 301 -33.75 27.68 -12.45
C GLN A 301 -35.01 28.54 -12.42
N GLY A 302 -36.15 28.00 -11.98
CA GLY A 302 -37.42 28.74 -11.91
C GLY A 302 -37.61 29.59 -10.65
N SER A 303 -36.66 29.56 -9.71
CA SER A 303 -36.71 30.35 -8.45
C SER A 303 -35.77 31.58 -8.44
N LYS A 304 -35.14 31.91 -9.58
CA LYS A 304 -34.37 33.14 -9.79
C LYS A 304 -35.15 34.08 -10.69
#